data_AF-A0A920F6R8-F1
#
_entry.id   AF-A0A920F6R8-F1
#
_cell.length_a   1.000
_cell.length_b   1.000
_cell.length_c   1.000
_cell.angle_alpha   90.00
_cell.angle_beta   90.00
_cell.angle_gamma   90.00
#
_symmetry.space_group_name_H-M   'P 1'
#
loop_
_entity.id
_entity.type
_entity.pdbx_description
1 polymer ?
#
loop_
_entity_poly.entity_id
_entity_poly.type
_entity_poly.pdbx_seq_one_letter_code
_entity_poly.pdbx_strand_id
1 'polypeptide(L)'
;MEWTDWAGRKHKSMIGPPVSMHAMRGISAHSNGFHTCRALHILQILLGSIDAPGGFRYKPPFPKPAPPPLKPAGKVDQVNPNSPMPGPPLGFPMGPEDLLVDENGDPTRIDKAFSWEAPISAHGVMHMVLNNAWKGDPYEVDTIFMYMANMSWNSSMNIPDTLRMLTDKNNETGEYQIPRIIYSDAFYQR
;
A
#
# COMPACT_ATOMS: atom_id res chain seq x y z
N MET A 1 13.85 -28.15 -23.61
CA MET A 1 13.01 -28.23 -22.41
C MET A 1 11.60 -27.90 -22.85
N GLU A 2 10.68 -28.85 -22.72
CA GLU A 2 9.27 -28.62 -23.04
C GLU A 2 8.61 -27.81 -21.92
N TRP A 3 7.72 -26.89 -22.27
CA TRP A 3 6.99 -26.07 -21.29
C TRP A 3 5.57 -25.77 -21.77
N THR A 4 4.69 -25.42 -20.83
CA THR A 4 3.30 -25.05 -21.11
C THR A 4 3.10 -23.60 -20.73
N ASP A 5 2.52 -22.80 -21.63
CA ASP A 5 2.25 -21.39 -21.36
C ASP A 5 0.98 -21.15 -20.56
N TRP A 6 0.72 -19.90 -20.20
CA TRP A 6 -0.47 -19.48 -19.44
C TRP A 6 -1.80 -19.81 -20.14
N ALA A 7 -1.78 -20.03 -21.46
CA ALA A 7 -2.95 -20.41 -22.27
C ALA A 7 -3.07 -21.93 -22.45
N GLY A 8 -2.23 -22.73 -21.77
CA GLY A 8 -2.24 -24.20 -21.86
C GLY A 8 -1.56 -24.75 -23.12
N ARG A 9 -0.87 -23.93 -23.91
CA ARG A 9 -0.20 -24.38 -25.14
C ARG A 9 1.15 -25.00 -24.80
N LYS A 10 1.42 -26.18 -25.35
CA LYS A 10 2.70 -26.89 -25.19
C LYS A 10 3.72 -26.40 -26.23
N HIS A 11 4.90 -26.02 -25.74
CA HIS A 11 6.02 -25.54 -26.55
C HIS A 11 7.17 -26.55 -26.47
N LYS A 12 7.64 -27.03 -27.64
CA LYS A 12 8.76 -27.99 -27.73
C LYS A 12 10.12 -27.36 -27.42
N SER A 13 10.23 -26.06 -27.67
CA SER A 13 11.42 -25.25 -27.46
C SER A 13 11.05 -23.86 -26.92
N MET A 14 12.03 -23.15 -26.35
CA MET A 14 11.88 -21.75 -25.99
C MET A 14 12.16 -20.88 -27.23
N ILE A 15 11.32 -19.88 -27.48
CA ILE A 15 11.49 -18.88 -28.53
C ILE A 15 11.76 -17.53 -27.84
N GLY A 16 12.91 -16.91 -28.12
CA GLY A 16 13.35 -15.66 -27.49
C GLY A 16 14.41 -15.85 -26.39
N PRO A 17 15.13 -14.79 -25.99
CA PRO A 17 16.17 -14.87 -24.96
C PRO A 17 15.54 -15.03 -23.55
N PRO A 18 16.04 -15.94 -22.70
CA PRO A 18 15.61 -16.04 -21.32
C PRO A 18 16.09 -14.83 -20.52
N VAL A 19 15.26 -13.78 -20.43
CA VAL A 19 15.58 -12.56 -19.68
C VAL A 19 14.81 -12.54 -18.37
N SER A 20 15.54 -12.63 -17.26
CA SER A 20 15.03 -12.33 -15.93
C SER A 20 15.39 -10.89 -15.55
N MET A 21 14.41 -10.17 -15.00
CA MET A 21 14.61 -8.81 -14.49
C MET A 21 14.44 -8.83 -12.97
N HIS A 22 15.44 -8.33 -12.27
CA HIS A 22 15.38 -8.14 -10.84
C HIS A 22 15.23 -6.66 -10.52
N ALA A 23 14.15 -6.31 -9.82
CA ALA A 23 13.91 -4.96 -9.34
C ALA A 23 13.60 -5.00 -7.84
N MET A 24 14.21 -4.08 -7.09
CA MET A 24 14.01 -3.91 -5.66
C MET A 24 13.15 -2.67 -5.39
N ARG A 25 12.75 -2.46 -4.13
CA ARG A 25 11.84 -1.38 -3.69
C ARG A 25 12.18 0.01 -4.25
N GLY A 26 13.46 0.31 -4.43
CA GLY A 26 13.96 1.58 -4.98
C GLY A 26 13.37 1.98 -6.34
N ILE A 27 13.01 1.00 -7.20
CA ILE A 27 12.40 1.28 -8.51
C ILE A 27 11.04 2.00 -8.41
N SER A 28 10.38 1.87 -7.25
CA SER A 28 9.06 2.41 -6.97
C SER A 28 9.07 3.49 -5.87
N ALA A 29 10.16 3.65 -5.15
CA ALA A 29 10.26 4.53 -3.97
C ALA A 29 10.64 5.97 -4.35
N HIS A 30 9.88 6.56 -5.28
CA HIS A 30 10.00 7.95 -5.69
C HIS A 30 8.67 8.44 -6.30
N SER A 31 8.51 9.76 -6.50
CA SER A 31 7.22 10.37 -6.88
C SER A 31 6.61 9.80 -8.17
N ASN A 32 7.44 9.33 -9.10
CA ASN A 32 7.01 8.71 -10.37
C ASN A 32 7.18 7.18 -10.37
N GLY A 33 7.38 6.57 -9.20
CA GLY A 33 7.72 5.15 -9.06
C GLY A 33 6.68 4.20 -9.62
N PHE A 34 5.40 4.60 -9.62
CA PHE A 34 4.34 3.86 -10.29
C PHE A 34 4.62 3.73 -11.80
N HIS A 35 5.01 4.82 -12.46
CA HIS A 35 5.32 4.81 -13.88
C HIS A 35 6.60 4.03 -14.19
N THR A 36 7.63 4.13 -13.34
CA THR A 36 8.86 3.33 -13.50
C THR A 36 8.58 1.84 -13.39
N CYS A 37 7.84 1.43 -12.37
CA CYS A 37 7.43 0.03 -12.18
C CYS A 37 6.55 -0.46 -13.34
N ARG A 38 5.60 0.38 -13.79
CA ARG A 38 4.75 0.10 -14.96
C ARG A 38 5.60 -0.09 -16.23
N ALA A 39 6.58 0.77 -16.48
CA ALA A 39 7.45 0.69 -17.65
C ALA A 39 8.27 -0.61 -17.66
N LEU A 40 8.81 -1.02 -16.49
CA LEU A 40 9.49 -2.30 -16.34
C LEU A 40 8.59 -3.48 -16.72
N HIS A 41 7.34 -3.49 -16.25
CA HIS A 41 6.39 -4.55 -16.58
C HIS A 41 5.93 -4.52 -18.04
N ILE A 42 5.82 -3.35 -18.67
CA ILE A 42 5.57 -3.24 -20.12
C ILE A 42 6.73 -3.86 -20.90
N LEU A 43 7.98 -3.61 -20.50
CA LEU A 43 9.14 -4.22 -21.14
C LEU A 43 9.12 -5.75 -21.01
N GLN A 44 8.71 -6.30 -19.86
CA GLN A 44 8.54 -7.74 -19.67
C GLN A 44 7.48 -8.34 -20.61
N ILE A 45 6.37 -7.62 -20.84
CA ILE A 45 5.33 -8.01 -21.82
C ILE A 45 5.93 -8.04 -23.22
N LEU A 46 6.63 -6.97 -23.64
CA LEU A 46 7.20 -6.85 -24.98
C LEU A 46 8.26 -7.92 -25.28
N LEU A 47 9.05 -8.30 -24.28
CA LEU A 47 10.05 -9.36 -24.40
C LEU A 47 9.45 -10.78 -24.33
N GLY A 48 8.16 -10.91 -24.01
CA GLY A 48 7.53 -12.21 -23.77
C GLY A 48 8.10 -12.94 -22.56
N SER A 49 8.67 -12.21 -21.59
CA SER A 49 9.34 -12.80 -20.43
C SER A 49 8.39 -13.08 -19.25
N ILE A 50 7.09 -12.83 -19.41
CA ILE A 50 6.06 -13.18 -18.41
C ILE A 50 5.63 -14.63 -18.59
N ASP A 51 5.63 -15.39 -17.50
CA ASP A 51 5.20 -16.80 -17.45
C ASP A 51 5.96 -17.73 -18.42
N ALA A 52 7.15 -17.31 -18.87
CA ALA A 52 8.09 -18.11 -19.64
C ALA A 52 9.18 -18.70 -18.72
N PRO A 53 9.77 -19.88 -19.04
CA PRO A 53 10.87 -20.45 -18.26
C PRO A 53 12.03 -19.45 -18.08
N GLY A 54 12.47 -19.26 -16.84
CA GLY A 54 13.54 -18.29 -16.52
C GLY A 54 13.12 -16.81 -16.55
N GLY A 55 11.84 -16.52 -16.85
CA GLY A 55 11.26 -15.18 -16.87
C GLY A 55 10.58 -14.77 -15.56
N PHE A 56 9.90 -13.63 -15.60
CA PHE A 56 9.13 -13.10 -14.47
C PHE A 56 7.85 -13.90 -14.26
N ARG A 57 7.42 -13.98 -13.00
CA ARG A 57 6.24 -14.74 -12.55
C ARG A 57 6.23 -16.23 -12.80
N TYR A 58 7.21 -16.90 -13.42
CA TYR A 58 7.27 -18.38 -13.57
C TYR A 58 7.53 -19.14 -12.24
N LYS A 59 6.59 -19.06 -11.29
CA LYS A 59 6.53 -19.75 -9.99
C LYS A 59 5.19 -20.49 -9.76
N PRO A 60 5.15 -21.83 -9.76
CA PRO A 60 3.92 -22.61 -9.56
C PRO A 60 3.13 -22.20 -8.31
N PRO A 61 1.80 -22.34 -8.28
CA PRO A 61 0.89 -22.87 -9.32
C PRO A 61 0.43 -21.81 -10.35
N PHE A 62 0.14 -22.25 -11.59
CA PHE A 62 -0.43 -21.45 -12.70
C PHE A 62 -1.75 -22.02 -13.20
N PRO A 63 -2.63 -21.18 -13.77
CA PRO A 63 -2.51 -19.72 -13.90
C PRO A 63 -2.83 -18.98 -12.60
N LYS A 64 -2.11 -17.87 -12.32
CA LYS A 64 -2.47 -16.98 -11.20
C LYS A 64 -3.52 -15.97 -11.68
N PRO A 65 -4.58 -15.69 -10.89
CA PRO A 65 -5.54 -14.64 -11.25
C PRO A 65 -4.84 -13.27 -11.31
N ALA A 66 -5.37 -12.38 -12.15
CA ALA A 66 -4.96 -10.99 -12.26
C ALA A 66 -6.19 -10.09 -12.06
N PRO A 67 -6.21 -9.14 -11.12
CA PRO A 67 -5.38 -8.95 -9.91
C PRO A 67 -5.60 -10.05 -8.85
N PRO A 68 -4.81 -10.09 -7.74
CA PRO A 68 -5.12 -10.96 -6.62
C PRO A 68 -6.55 -10.71 -6.13
N PRO A 69 -7.31 -11.75 -5.71
CA PRO A 69 -8.73 -11.61 -5.37
C PRO A 69 -8.98 -10.81 -4.08
N LEU A 70 -7.92 -10.37 -3.41
CA LEU A 70 -8.00 -9.69 -2.14
C LEU A 70 -8.38 -8.23 -2.34
N LYS A 71 -9.61 -7.88 -1.95
CA LYS A 71 -10.12 -6.50 -1.94
C LYS A 71 -9.86 -5.85 -0.58
N PRO A 72 -9.67 -4.53 -0.51
CA PRO A 72 -9.53 -3.84 0.78
C PRO A 72 -10.85 -3.94 1.56
N ALA A 73 -10.76 -4.33 2.83
CA ALA A 73 -11.87 -4.19 3.77
C ALA A 73 -11.81 -2.83 4.49
N GLY A 74 -12.90 -2.45 5.14
CA GLY A 74 -12.96 -1.23 5.95
C GLY A 74 -13.98 -0.20 5.45
N LYS A 75 -15.01 -0.64 4.71
CA LYS A 75 -16.16 0.23 4.44
C LYS A 75 -16.89 0.58 5.74
N VAL A 76 -17.63 1.70 5.73
CA VAL A 76 -18.30 2.21 6.93
C VAL A 76 -19.23 1.17 7.57
N ASP A 77 -19.95 0.39 6.75
CA ASP A 77 -20.84 -0.69 7.18
C ASP A 77 -20.11 -1.93 7.72
N GLN A 78 -18.81 -2.06 7.43
CA GLN A 78 -17.98 -3.20 7.80
C GLN A 78 -17.21 -2.99 9.11
N VAL A 79 -17.09 -1.75 9.59
CA VAL A 79 -16.29 -1.41 10.76
C VAL A 79 -17.22 -1.09 11.92
N ASN A 80 -17.26 -1.98 12.92
CA ASN A 80 -18.08 -1.79 14.12
C ASN A 80 -17.24 -1.91 15.39
N PRO A 81 -17.53 -1.11 16.44
CA PRO A 81 -16.86 -1.24 17.74
C PRO A 81 -16.95 -2.67 18.30
N ASN A 82 -15.88 -3.12 18.96
CA ASN A 82 -15.79 -4.44 19.60
C ASN A 82 -15.99 -5.65 18.65
N SER A 83 -15.80 -5.45 17.35
CA SER A 83 -15.86 -6.51 16.35
C SER A 83 -14.60 -6.52 15.48
N PRO A 84 -14.12 -7.70 15.05
CA PRO A 84 -13.02 -7.77 14.11
C PRO A 84 -13.47 -7.28 12.72
N MET A 85 -12.56 -6.68 11.97
CA MET A 85 -12.82 -6.37 10.56
C MET A 85 -13.08 -7.67 9.76
N PRO A 86 -13.98 -7.66 8.76
CA PRO A 86 -14.35 -8.86 8.00
C PRO A 86 -13.26 -9.32 7.02
N GLY A 87 -12.22 -8.51 6.81
CA GLY A 87 -11.14 -8.80 5.89
C GLY A 87 -9.90 -7.96 6.18
N PRO A 88 -8.84 -8.10 5.37
CA PRO A 88 -7.61 -7.37 5.57
C PRO A 88 -7.75 -5.88 5.20
N PRO A 89 -7.01 -4.99 5.88
CA PRO A 89 -7.01 -3.56 5.59
C PRO A 89 -6.25 -3.21 4.29
N LEU A 90 -5.63 -4.19 3.62
CA LEU A 90 -4.85 -4.02 2.40
C LEU A 90 -5.48 -4.88 1.30
N GLY A 91 -5.39 -4.43 0.05
CA GLY A 91 -5.99 -5.16 -1.06
C GLY A 91 -5.76 -4.50 -2.41
N PHE A 92 -6.33 -5.08 -3.45
CA PHE A 92 -6.20 -4.67 -4.85
C PHE A 92 -7.59 -4.28 -5.37
N PRO A 93 -7.93 -2.98 -5.37
CA PRO A 93 -9.18 -2.51 -5.94
C PRO A 93 -9.31 -2.92 -7.41
N MET A 94 -10.50 -3.39 -7.80
CA MET A 94 -10.82 -3.78 -9.17
C MET A 94 -11.77 -2.78 -9.85
N GLY A 95 -12.42 -1.93 -9.07
CA GLY A 95 -13.34 -0.90 -9.55
C GLY A 95 -13.63 0.15 -8.47
N PRO A 96 -14.37 1.22 -8.82
CA PRO A 96 -14.77 2.27 -7.88
C PRO A 96 -15.51 1.74 -6.64
N GLU A 97 -16.26 0.65 -6.78
CA GLU A 97 -16.99 0.01 -5.69
C GLU A 97 -16.09 -0.58 -4.60
N ASP A 98 -14.79 -0.75 -4.87
CA ASP A 98 -13.80 -1.21 -3.90
C ASP A 98 -13.10 -0.06 -3.16
N LEU A 99 -13.42 1.20 -3.49
CA LEU A 99 -12.89 2.36 -2.78
C LEU A 99 -13.49 2.47 -1.37
N LEU A 100 -12.70 3.04 -0.46
CA LEU A 100 -13.05 3.32 0.92
C LEU A 100 -13.34 4.81 1.07
N VAL A 101 -14.52 5.18 0.58
CA VAL A 101 -15.07 6.54 0.63
C VAL A 101 -16.46 6.50 1.26
N ASP A 102 -16.90 7.63 1.82
CA ASP A 102 -18.25 7.79 2.36
C ASP A 102 -19.29 8.09 1.26
N GLU A 103 -20.52 8.42 1.66
CA GLU A 103 -21.62 8.75 0.74
C GLU A 103 -21.37 10.02 -0.09
N ASN A 104 -20.51 10.93 0.40
CA ASN A 104 -20.12 12.15 -0.29
C ASN A 104 -18.89 11.95 -1.18
N GLY A 105 -18.21 10.80 -1.06
CA GLY A 105 -16.98 10.49 -1.77
C GLY A 105 -15.71 10.89 -1.00
N ASP A 106 -15.83 11.30 0.26
CA ASP A 106 -14.69 11.68 1.10
C ASP A 106 -13.96 10.45 1.64
N PRO A 107 -12.62 10.51 1.84
CA PRO A 107 -11.86 9.37 2.34
C PRO A 107 -12.30 8.96 3.76
N THR A 108 -12.54 7.67 3.99
CA THR A 108 -12.91 7.16 5.32
C THR A 108 -11.72 6.75 6.18
N ARG A 109 -10.54 6.61 5.58
CA ARG A 109 -9.30 6.26 6.28
C ARG A 109 -8.45 7.50 6.50
N ILE A 110 -7.82 7.57 7.68
CA ILE A 110 -6.86 8.64 8.00
C ILE A 110 -5.68 8.71 7.04
N ASP A 111 -5.21 7.59 6.49
CA ASP A 111 -4.14 7.58 5.48
C ASP A 111 -4.64 7.90 4.06
N LYS A 112 -5.94 8.13 3.89
CA LYS A 112 -6.63 8.34 2.60
C LYS A 112 -6.40 7.24 1.56
N ALA A 113 -5.92 6.08 1.98
CA ALA A 113 -5.75 4.93 1.10
C ALA A 113 -7.10 4.47 0.55
N PHE A 114 -7.11 4.03 -0.70
CA PHE A 114 -8.31 3.56 -1.40
C PHE A 114 -9.39 4.64 -1.59
N SER A 115 -9.01 5.92 -1.57
CA SER A 115 -9.88 7.05 -1.92
C SER A 115 -9.68 7.49 -3.38
N TRP A 116 -10.42 8.51 -3.81
CA TRP A 116 -10.18 9.15 -5.11
C TRP A 116 -8.80 9.82 -5.23
N GLU A 117 -8.18 10.19 -4.10
CA GLU A 117 -6.80 10.72 -4.08
C GLU A 117 -5.76 9.60 -4.29
N ALA A 118 -6.00 8.42 -3.72
CA ALA A 118 -5.09 7.27 -3.77
C ALA A 118 -5.82 5.95 -4.09
N PRO A 119 -6.39 5.80 -5.30
CA PRO A 119 -7.29 4.68 -5.61
C PRO A 119 -6.58 3.33 -5.76
N ILE A 120 -5.26 3.33 -6.02
CA ILE A 120 -4.45 2.12 -6.23
C ILE A 120 -3.36 2.02 -5.16
N SER A 121 -3.73 2.19 -3.89
CA SER A 121 -2.82 2.12 -2.73
C SER A 121 -2.79 0.71 -2.12
N ALA A 122 -2.31 -0.29 -2.86
CA ALA A 122 -2.46 -1.69 -2.45
C ALA A 122 -1.83 -2.05 -1.09
N HIS A 123 -0.83 -1.27 -0.66
CA HIS A 123 -0.16 -1.39 0.64
C HIS A 123 -0.52 -0.28 1.63
N GLY A 124 -1.64 0.42 1.38
CA GLY A 124 -2.01 1.62 2.14
C GLY A 124 -1.05 2.78 1.88
N VAL A 125 -1.27 3.88 2.61
CA VAL A 125 -0.44 5.09 2.51
C VAL A 125 0.04 5.47 3.91
N MET A 126 0.55 4.48 4.65
CA MET A 126 0.86 4.59 6.08
C MET A 126 1.79 5.77 6.42
N HIS A 127 2.68 6.17 5.50
CA HIS A 127 3.56 7.33 5.66
C HIS A 127 2.80 8.66 5.82
N MET A 128 1.54 8.73 5.40
CA MET A 128 0.70 9.92 5.53
C MET A 128 -0.06 10.00 6.86
N VAL A 129 -0.16 8.92 7.64
CA VAL A 129 -0.99 8.86 8.86
C VAL A 129 -0.66 9.99 9.84
N LEU A 130 0.62 10.20 10.15
CA LEU A 130 1.02 11.24 11.11
C LEU A 130 0.75 12.64 10.57
N ASN A 131 0.97 12.87 9.27
CA ASN A 131 0.71 14.17 8.66
C ASN A 131 -0.78 14.51 8.66
N ASN A 132 -1.60 13.51 8.32
CA ASN A 132 -3.04 13.64 8.22
C ASN A 132 -3.70 13.77 9.60
N ALA A 133 -3.23 13.00 10.60
CA ALA A 133 -3.66 13.14 11.98
C ALA A 133 -3.30 14.52 12.57
N TRP A 134 -2.09 15.03 12.28
CA TRP A 134 -1.69 16.39 12.68
C TRP A 134 -2.53 17.48 12.00
N LYS A 135 -2.97 17.27 10.75
CA LYS A 135 -3.86 18.21 10.03
C LYS A 135 -5.33 18.09 10.44
N GLY A 136 -5.75 16.98 11.03
CA GLY A 136 -7.16 16.63 11.17
C GLY A 136 -7.86 16.38 9.83
N ASP A 137 -7.14 15.86 8.83
CA ASP A 137 -7.64 15.66 7.46
C ASP A 137 -7.53 14.18 7.06
N PRO A 138 -8.64 13.45 6.83
CA PRO A 138 -10.02 13.95 6.67
C PRO A 138 -10.79 14.22 7.97
N TYR A 139 -10.26 13.80 9.12
CA TYR A 139 -10.88 14.02 10.42
C TYR A 139 -9.82 14.04 11.53
N GLU A 140 -10.19 14.60 12.69
CA GLU A 140 -9.34 14.61 13.88
C GLU A 140 -9.23 13.21 14.51
N VAL A 141 -8.03 12.88 15.00
CA VAL A 141 -7.75 11.64 15.71
C VAL A 141 -7.32 11.99 17.12
N ASP A 142 -8.04 11.46 18.11
CA ASP A 142 -7.74 11.70 19.53
C ASP A 142 -6.57 10.85 20.02
N THR A 143 -6.44 9.62 19.50
CA THR A 143 -5.47 8.62 19.96
C THR A 143 -4.80 7.89 18.80
N ILE A 144 -3.46 7.91 18.76
CA ILE A 144 -2.65 7.07 17.89
C ILE A 144 -2.00 5.96 18.72
N PHE A 145 -2.25 4.71 18.34
CA PHE A 145 -1.55 3.55 18.90
C PHE A 145 -0.57 2.97 17.89
N MET A 146 0.72 2.98 18.24
CA MET A 146 1.80 2.38 17.47
C MET A 146 2.30 1.11 18.18
N TYR A 147 2.25 -0.02 17.48
CA TYR A 147 2.71 -1.31 17.98
C TYR A 147 3.80 -1.87 17.06
N MET A 148 5.00 -2.08 17.60
CA MET A 148 6.19 -2.54 16.86
C MET A 148 6.45 -1.77 15.55
N ALA A 149 6.26 -0.45 15.59
CA ALA A 149 6.37 0.41 14.42
C ALA A 149 7.01 1.75 14.79
N ASN A 150 8.13 2.11 14.13
CA ASN A 150 8.78 3.41 14.30
C ASN A 150 8.47 4.36 13.14
N MET A 151 7.26 4.92 13.14
CA MET A 151 6.82 5.80 12.07
C MET A 151 7.64 7.10 11.99
N SER A 152 8.17 7.57 13.12
CA SER A 152 9.01 8.77 13.22
C SER A 152 10.30 8.65 12.42
N TRP A 153 10.86 7.45 12.31
CA TRP A 153 12.13 7.19 11.63
C TRP A 153 11.97 6.47 10.29
N ASN A 154 11.18 5.38 10.25
CA ASN A 154 11.19 4.46 9.11
C ASN A 154 10.16 4.81 8.02
N SER A 155 9.14 5.61 8.34
CA SER A 155 7.99 5.86 7.47
C SER A 155 7.78 7.33 7.15
N SER A 156 8.32 8.25 7.96
CA SER A 156 8.13 9.69 7.80
C SER A 156 8.73 10.26 6.53
N MET A 157 9.81 9.66 5.99
CA MET A 157 10.64 10.20 4.90
C MET A 157 11.13 11.65 5.13
N ASN A 158 10.82 12.23 6.30
CA ASN A 158 11.06 13.59 6.75
C ASN A 158 10.95 13.61 8.29
N ILE A 159 12.06 13.25 8.94
CA ILE A 159 12.16 13.14 10.40
C ILE A 159 11.91 14.49 11.09
N PRO A 160 12.51 15.63 10.66
CA PRO A 160 12.34 16.90 11.34
C PRO A 160 10.88 17.34 11.43
N ASP A 161 10.15 17.29 10.31
CA ASP A 161 8.73 17.66 10.32
C ASP A 161 7.89 16.66 11.11
N THR A 162 8.23 15.38 11.09
CA THR A 162 7.48 14.39 11.87
C THR A 162 7.64 14.60 13.36
N LEU A 163 8.86 14.89 13.83
CA LEU A 163 9.08 15.26 15.23
C LEU A 163 8.33 16.53 15.59
N ARG A 164 8.33 17.54 14.72
CA ARG A 164 7.54 18.77 14.91
C ARG A 164 6.06 18.46 15.04
N MET A 165 5.49 17.67 14.11
CA MET A 165 4.06 17.32 14.10
C MET A 165 3.63 16.54 15.36
N LEU A 166 4.50 15.67 15.88
CA LEU A 166 4.25 14.89 17.10
C LEU A 166 4.23 15.75 18.38
N THR A 167 4.89 16.90 18.38
CA THR A 167 4.97 17.80 19.54
C THR A 167 4.24 19.13 19.34
N ASP A 168 3.62 19.32 18.19
CA ASP A 168 2.95 20.56 17.83
C ASP A 168 1.71 20.78 18.71
N LYS A 169 1.48 22.04 19.07
CA LYS A 169 0.37 22.43 19.93
C LYS A 169 -0.47 23.49 19.26
N ASN A 170 -1.78 23.39 19.45
CA ASN A 170 -2.67 24.45 19.04
C ASN A 170 -2.43 25.69 19.93
N ASN A 171 -2.17 26.85 19.30
CA ASN A 171 -1.85 28.08 20.01
C ASN A 171 -3.03 28.66 20.82
N GLU A 172 -4.26 28.30 20.47
CA GLU A 172 -5.47 28.79 21.13
C GLU A 172 -5.86 27.92 22.34
N THR A 173 -5.75 26.59 22.22
CA THR A 173 -6.14 25.66 23.28
C THR A 173 -4.97 25.23 24.17
N GLY A 174 -3.73 25.31 23.68
CA GLY A 174 -2.53 24.81 24.34
C GLY A 174 -2.40 23.28 24.33
N GLU A 175 -3.35 22.57 23.71
CA GLU A 175 -3.35 21.11 23.57
C GLU A 175 -2.49 20.66 22.39
N TYR A 176 -2.02 19.40 22.43
CA TYR A 176 -1.32 18.81 21.30
C TYR A 176 -2.27 18.57 20.14
N GLN A 177 -1.79 18.79 18.91
CA GLN A 177 -2.57 18.50 17.69
C GLN A 177 -2.93 17.01 17.59
N ILE A 178 -2.06 16.13 18.11
CA ILE A 178 -2.37 14.71 18.34
C ILE A 178 -2.45 14.51 19.87
N PRO A 179 -3.65 14.41 20.46
CA PRO A 179 -3.81 14.49 21.91
C PRO A 179 -3.14 13.33 22.68
N ARG A 180 -3.19 12.11 22.14
CA ARG A 180 -2.68 10.91 22.81
C ARG A 180 -1.89 10.03 21.85
N ILE A 181 -0.71 9.63 22.28
CA ILE A 181 0.14 8.67 21.56
C ILE A 181 0.50 7.54 22.51
N ILE A 182 0.12 6.32 22.12
CA ILE A 182 0.49 5.09 22.82
C ILE A 182 1.53 4.39 21.94
N TYR A 183 2.71 4.16 22.50
CA TYR A 183 3.80 3.48 21.82
C TYR A 183 4.15 2.19 22.56
N SER A 184 4.12 1.05 21.85
CA SER A 184 4.44 -0.27 22.39
C SER A 184 5.43 -0.98 21.48
N ASP A 185 6.65 -1.17 21.98
CA ASP A 185 7.74 -1.81 21.26
C ASP A 185 8.64 -2.54 22.27
N ALA A 186 9.50 -3.43 21.78
CA ALA A 186 10.48 -4.12 22.61
C ALA A 186 11.56 -3.18 23.16
N PHE A 187 11.86 -2.09 22.43
CA PHE A 187 12.89 -1.13 22.81
C PHE A 187 12.32 0.28 22.93
N TYR A 188 12.89 1.04 23.86
CA TYR A 188 12.69 2.48 23.92
C TYR A 188 13.44 3.15 22.76
N GLN A 189 12.70 3.81 21.88
CA GLN A 189 13.23 4.48 20.70
C GLN A 189 13.07 5.99 20.94
N ARG A 190 14.19 6.72 20.91
CA ARG A 190 14.22 8.19 21.07
C ARG A 190 13.87 8.89 19.77
#